data_AF-A0A9W9ICE8-F1
#
_entry.id   AF-A0A9W9ICE8-F1
#
_cell.length_a   1.000
_cell.length_b   1.000
_cell.length_c   1.000
_cell.angle_alpha   90.00
_cell.angle_beta   90.00
_cell.angle_gamma   90.00
#
_symmetry.space_group_name_H-M   'P 1'
#
loop_
_entity.id
_entity.type
_entity.pdbx_description
1 polymer ?
#
loop_
_entity_poly.entity_id
_entity_poly.type
_entity_poly.pdbx_seq_one_letter_code
_entity_poly.pdbx_strand_id
1 'polypeptide(L)'
;MFPGTQNGTSVRITRYLDLECGENVDADPPCPTLEDDDPEALVRIDVKPRIQIDYDILLSSTYQVPVLYFVLRWHNHRGPVDLDAVYQYVVPEPYRKELQSVGIMGGISFGYHPVSGVPAFFVHPCNTADAMAQIAGAHCVSPDTYLLIWLGLVGHGVNLHVPRELVAPGSCPV
;
A
#
# COMPACT_ATOMS: atom_id res chain seq x y z
N MET A 1 -21.76 21.08 -2.27
CA MET A 1 -21.19 21.83 -3.40
C MET A 1 -20.33 20.86 -4.19
N PHE A 2 -20.60 20.74 -5.50
CA PHE A 2 -20.13 19.70 -6.42
C PHE A 2 -18.61 19.74 -6.67
N PRO A 3 -18.03 18.65 -7.22
CA PRO A 3 -16.67 18.20 -6.95
C PRO A 3 -15.65 19.03 -7.73
N GLY A 4 -14.51 19.28 -7.10
CA GLY A 4 -13.34 19.80 -7.81
C GLY A 4 -12.93 18.80 -8.87
N THR A 5 -13.04 19.21 -10.13
CA THR A 5 -12.48 18.55 -11.31
C THR A 5 -11.01 18.23 -11.01
N GLN A 6 -10.71 16.94 -10.82
CA GLN A 6 -9.36 16.49 -10.51
C GLN A 6 -8.59 16.45 -11.83
N ASN A 7 -7.67 17.40 -12.02
CA ASN A 7 -6.76 17.42 -13.15
C ASN A 7 -6.02 16.08 -13.22
N GLY A 8 -6.17 15.39 -14.35
CA GLY A 8 -5.79 14.00 -14.53
C GLY A 8 -4.29 13.76 -14.64
N THR A 9 -3.57 13.79 -13.51
CA THR A 9 -2.15 13.41 -13.43
C THR A 9 -1.84 12.53 -12.22
N SER A 10 -2.80 11.71 -11.79
CA SER A 10 -2.62 10.78 -10.68
C SER A 10 -3.05 9.37 -11.06
N VAL A 11 -2.22 8.37 -10.76
CA VAL A 11 -2.61 6.96 -10.87
C VAL A 11 -3.02 6.45 -9.49
N ARG A 12 -4.27 6.01 -9.34
CA ARG A 12 -4.79 5.43 -8.10
C ARG A 12 -4.90 3.92 -8.21
N ILE A 13 -4.39 3.20 -7.22
CA ILE A 13 -4.48 1.74 -7.11
C ILE A 13 -5.02 1.41 -5.73
N THR A 14 -6.12 0.65 -5.65
CA THR A 14 -6.69 0.19 -4.39
C THR A 14 -6.44 -1.30 -4.23
N ARG A 15 -5.87 -1.68 -3.09
CA ARG A 15 -5.63 -3.07 -2.69
C ARG A 15 -6.42 -3.38 -1.42
N TYR A 16 -6.79 -4.64 -1.27
CA TYR A 16 -7.37 -5.14 -0.04
C TYR A 16 -6.56 -6.29 0.53
N LEU A 17 -6.46 -6.34 1.86
CA LEU A 17 -5.83 -7.42 2.61
C LEU A 17 -6.88 -7.98 3.57
N ASP A 18 -7.20 -9.26 3.42
CA ASP A 18 -8.01 -9.99 4.38
C ASP A 18 -7.08 -10.48 5.50
N LEU A 19 -7.36 -10.07 6.74
CA LEU A 19 -6.62 -10.55 7.90
C LEU A 19 -7.24 -11.85 8.37
N GLU A 20 -6.42 -12.89 8.52
CA GLU A 20 -6.83 -14.10 9.21
C GLU A 20 -6.97 -13.77 10.69
N CYS A 21 -8.18 -13.97 11.23
CA CYS A 21 -8.38 -13.91 12.67
C CYS A 21 -7.61 -15.08 13.26
N GLY A 22 -6.52 -14.80 13.99
CA GLY A 22 -5.74 -15.85 14.63
C GLY A 22 -6.65 -16.70 15.51
N GLU A 23 -6.55 -18.03 15.37
CA GLU A 23 -7.12 -18.94 16.35
C GLU A 23 -6.51 -18.58 17.72
N ASN A 24 -7.33 -18.07 18.64
CA ASN A 24 -6.92 -17.90 20.02
C ASN A 24 -6.68 -19.30 20.59
N VAL A 25 -5.43 -19.75 20.62
CA VAL A 25 -4.99 -20.97 21.29
C VAL A 25 -4.87 -20.70 22.79
N ASP A 26 -5.97 -20.30 23.42
CA ASP A 26 -6.13 -20.23 24.88
C ASP A 26 -7.64 -20.26 25.20
N ALA A 27 -8.29 -21.35 24.80
CA ALA A 27 -9.65 -21.65 25.25
C ALA A 27 -9.58 -22.52 26.50
N ASP A 28 -10.01 -21.96 27.64
CA ASP A 28 -10.42 -22.69 28.84
C ASP A 28 -11.35 -23.86 28.45
N PRO A 29 -11.35 -24.99 29.20
CA PRO A 29 -12.17 -26.14 28.86
C PRO A 29 -13.66 -25.76 28.80
N PRO A 30 -14.44 -26.29 27.84
CA PRO A 30 -15.82 -25.90 27.64
C PRO A 30 -16.68 -26.28 28.84
N CYS A 31 -17.32 -25.27 29.46
CA CYS A 31 -18.45 -25.48 30.37
C CYS A 31 -19.58 -26.19 29.59
N PRO A 32 -20.21 -27.23 30.16
CA PRO A 32 -21.26 -27.98 29.48
C PRO A 32 -22.45 -27.07 29.17
N THR A 33 -22.77 -26.97 27.89
CA THR A 33 -23.92 -26.22 27.35
C THR A 33 -25.22 -26.92 27.71
N LEU A 34 -26.08 -26.24 28.46
CA LEU A 34 -27.52 -26.57 28.47
C LEU A 34 -28.09 -26.00 27.17
N GLU A 35 -28.60 -26.87 26.31
CA GLU A 35 -29.24 -26.50 25.04
C GLU A 35 -30.56 -25.77 25.34
N ASP A 36 -30.56 -24.45 25.20
CA ASP A 36 -31.77 -23.65 25.04
C ASP A 36 -31.77 -23.18 23.57
N ASP A 37 -32.63 -23.79 22.76
CA ASP A 37 -32.77 -23.57 21.32
C ASP A 37 -33.55 -22.26 21.10
N ASP A 38 -32.84 -21.12 21.17
CA ASP A 38 -33.40 -19.78 20.92
C ASP A 38 -33.35 -19.43 19.42
N PRO A 39 -34.50 -19.35 18.72
CA PRO A 39 -34.56 -18.97 17.31
C PRO A 39 -34.22 -17.50 17.02
N GLU A 40 -33.94 -16.67 18.04
CA GLU A 40 -33.52 -15.25 17.89
C GLU A 40 -31.98 -15.07 17.93
N ALA A 41 -31.19 -16.15 17.93
CA ALA A 41 -29.73 -16.04 17.91
C ALA A 41 -29.24 -15.31 16.64
N LEU A 42 -28.76 -14.06 16.81
CA LEU A 42 -28.13 -13.28 15.75
C LEU A 42 -27.01 -14.10 15.09
N VAL A 43 -27.15 -14.37 13.78
CA VAL A 43 -26.10 -14.97 12.95
C VAL A 43 -24.83 -14.16 13.17
N ARG A 44 -23.84 -14.76 13.83
CA ARG A 44 -22.49 -14.18 13.93
C ARG A 44 -21.92 -14.20 12.51
N ILE A 45 -22.16 -13.11 11.76
CA ILE A 45 -21.45 -12.88 10.52
C ILE A 45 -20.00 -12.68 10.93
N ASP A 46 -19.17 -13.68 10.64
CA ASP A 46 -17.74 -13.65 10.87
C ASP A 46 -17.13 -12.66 9.86
N VAL A 47 -17.26 -11.36 10.14
CA VAL A 47 -16.71 -10.31 9.28
C VAL A 47 -15.22 -10.27 9.52
N LYS A 48 -14.48 -11.09 8.76
CA LYS A 48 -13.02 -11.08 8.75
C LYS A 48 -12.52 -9.63 8.62
N PRO A 49 -11.61 -9.18 9.49
CA PRO A 49 -11.14 -7.81 9.41
C PRO A 49 -10.38 -7.61 8.10
N ARG A 50 -10.82 -6.63 7.30
CA ARG A 50 -10.23 -6.30 5.99
C ARG A 50 -9.60 -4.91 6.04
N ILE A 51 -8.35 -4.83 5.59
CA ILE A 51 -7.63 -3.56 5.39
C ILE A 51 -7.75 -3.18 3.92
N GLN A 52 -8.12 -1.94 3.65
CA GLN A 52 -8.01 -1.33 2.33
C GLN A 52 -6.78 -0.42 2.30
N ILE A 53 -5.96 -0.53 1.26
CA ILE A 53 -4.82 0.33 1.02
C ILE A 53 -5.05 1.05 -0.31
N ASP A 54 -5.17 2.38 -0.25
CA ASP A 54 -5.29 3.22 -1.42
C ASP A 54 -3.93 3.85 -1.71
N TYR A 55 -3.32 3.51 -2.85
CA TYR A 55 -2.09 4.09 -3.35
C TYR A 55 -2.40 5.16 -4.39
N ASP A 56 -1.71 6.30 -4.31
CA ASP A 56 -1.80 7.41 -5.27
C ASP A 56 -0.38 7.79 -5.74
N ILE A 57 -0.14 7.70 -7.04
CA ILE A 57 1.12 8.09 -7.67
C ILE A 57 0.95 9.49 -8.27
N LEU A 58 1.78 10.42 -7.83
CA LEU A 58 1.75 11.83 -8.22
C LEU A 58 3.13 12.28 -8.68
N LEU A 59 3.20 13.15 -9.68
CA LEU A 59 4.47 13.76 -10.09
C LEU A 59 4.87 14.88 -9.12
N SER A 60 6.06 14.82 -8.53
CA SER A 60 6.60 15.92 -7.73
C SER A 60 7.02 17.08 -8.65
N SER A 61 6.48 18.28 -8.43
CA SER A 61 6.96 19.48 -9.12
C SER A 61 8.38 19.87 -8.71
N THR A 62 8.80 19.53 -7.49
CA THR A 62 10.11 19.90 -6.95
C THR A 62 11.20 18.93 -7.44
N TYR A 63 10.95 17.63 -7.33
CA TYR A 63 11.94 16.61 -7.65
C TYR A 63 11.83 16.09 -9.09
N GLN A 64 10.76 16.43 -9.81
CA GLN A 64 10.49 15.95 -11.18
C GLN A 64 10.49 14.41 -11.30
N VAL A 65 10.12 13.72 -10.22
CA VAL A 65 9.96 12.26 -10.16
C VAL A 65 8.60 11.88 -9.57
N PRO A 66 8.06 10.69 -9.88
CA PRO A 66 6.84 10.20 -9.26
C PRO A 66 7.04 9.97 -7.75
N VAL A 67 5.98 10.23 -6.98
CA VAL A 67 5.91 10.09 -5.54
C VAL A 67 4.70 9.21 -5.22
N LEU A 68 4.94 8.19 -4.40
CA LEU A 68 3.93 7.24 -3.98
C LEU A 68 3.35 7.69 -2.64
N TYR A 69 2.10 8.11 -2.65
CA TYR A 69 1.28 8.33 -1.47
C TYR A 69 0.43 7.09 -1.21
N PHE A 70 0.12 6.80 0.05
CA PHE A 70 -0.82 5.74 0.38
C PHE A 70 -1.56 5.99 1.71
N VAL A 71 -2.77 5.46 1.79
CA VAL A 71 -3.66 5.55 2.95
C VAL A 71 -4.19 4.17 3.28
N LEU A 72 -4.14 3.80 4.56
CA LEU A 72 -4.75 2.58 5.06
C LEU A 72 -6.11 2.90 5.67
N ARG A 73 -7.12 2.12 5.31
CA ARG A 73 -8.48 2.22 5.84
C ARG A 73 -8.89 0.87 6.40
N TRP A 74 -9.21 0.83 7.68
CA TRP A 74 -9.77 -0.36 8.30
C TRP A 74 -11.29 -0.35 8.16
N HIS A 75 -11.87 -1.42 7.63
CA HIS A 75 -13.32 -1.53 7.56
C HIS A 75 -13.97 -1.82 8.93
N ASN A 76 -13.22 -2.40 9.88
CA ASN A 76 -13.75 -2.84 11.19
C ASN A 76 -13.02 -2.30 12.44
N HIS A 77 -11.97 -1.47 12.30
CA HIS A 77 -11.25 -0.90 13.45
C HIS A 77 -11.60 0.58 13.63
N ARG A 78 -12.03 0.96 14.84
CA ARG A 78 -12.21 2.36 15.23
C ARG A 78 -10.93 2.89 15.85
N GLY A 79 -9.99 3.36 15.04
CA GLY A 79 -8.77 4.00 15.54
C GLY A 79 -7.92 4.59 14.42
N PRO A 80 -7.07 5.59 14.72
CA PRO A 80 -6.06 6.08 13.78
C PRO A 80 -5.08 4.95 13.45
N VAL A 81 -4.70 4.84 12.17
CA VAL A 81 -3.67 3.90 11.75
C VAL A 81 -2.30 4.47 12.12
N ASP A 82 -1.59 3.78 13.01
CA ASP A 82 -0.24 4.16 13.41
C ASP A 82 0.82 3.72 12.39
N LEU A 83 1.98 4.38 12.39
CA LEU A 83 3.16 4.03 11.58
C LEU A 83 3.57 2.57 11.79
N ASP A 84 3.48 2.05 13.02
CA ASP A 84 3.82 0.66 13.32
C ASP A 84 2.91 -0.33 12.59
N ALA A 85 1.61 -0.02 12.47
CA ALA A 85 0.68 -0.81 11.68
C ALA A 85 1.02 -0.77 10.19
N VAL A 86 1.48 0.39 9.67
CA VAL A 86 1.95 0.48 8.28
C VAL A 86 3.13 -0.46 8.04
N TYR A 87 4.14 -0.43 8.90
CA TYR A 87 5.29 -1.34 8.77
C TYR A 87 4.89 -2.81 8.93
N GLN A 88 3.93 -3.12 9.80
CA GLN A 88 3.47 -4.49 9.99
C GLN A 88 2.73 -5.03 8.77
N TYR A 89 1.79 -4.28 8.20
CA TYR A 89 0.85 -4.82 7.20
C TYR A 89 1.20 -4.46 5.76
N VAL A 90 1.94 -3.36 5.53
CA VAL A 90 2.26 -2.86 4.18
C VAL A 90 3.68 -3.25 3.79
N VAL A 91 4.63 -3.21 4.73
CA VAL A 91 6.03 -3.49 4.43
C VAL A 91 6.31 -4.98 4.62
N PRO A 92 6.77 -5.71 3.58
CA PRO A 92 7.13 -7.12 3.74
C PRO A 92 8.28 -7.27 4.74
N GLU A 93 8.22 -8.33 5.55
CA GLU A 93 9.13 -8.57 6.68
C GLU A 93 10.64 -8.37 6.41
N PRO A 94 11.23 -8.84 5.29
CA PRO A 94 12.66 -8.61 5.03
C PRO A 94 13.03 -7.14 4.81
N TYR A 95 12.10 -6.29 4.37
CA TYR A 95 12.35 -4.88 4.06
C TYR A 95 12.04 -3.93 5.22
N ARG A 96 11.38 -4.41 6.29
CA ARG A 96 11.06 -3.57 7.46
C ARG A 96 12.31 -2.93 8.06
N LYS A 97 13.38 -3.70 8.24
CA LYS A 97 14.65 -3.20 8.79
C LYS A 97 15.34 -2.19 7.86
N GLU A 98 15.31 -2.44 6.54
CA GLU A 98 15.96 -1.58 5.55
C GLU A 98 15.22 -0.25 5.36
N LEU A 99 13.88 -0.28 5.38
CA LEU A 99 13.05 0.92 5.35
C LEU A 99 13.15 1.72 6.66
N GLN A 100 13.25 1.04 7.81
CA GLN A 100 13.51 1.68 9.10
C GLN A 100 14.93 2.26 9.22
N SER A 101 15.93 1.67 8.54
CA SER A 101 17.34 2.11 8.61
C SER A 101 17.74 3.12 7.53
N VAL A 102 16.80 3.63 6.74
CA VAL A 102 17.04 4.57 5.63
C VAL A 102 17.90 3.97 4.50
N GLY A 103 17.41 2.90 3.87
CA GLY A 103 17.97 2.36 2.62
C GLY A 103 17.66 3.20 1.36
N ILE A 104 18.02 2.66 0.19
CA ILE A 104 17.82 3.28 -1.15
C ILE A 104 16.33 3.59 -1.41
N MET A 105 15.42 2.88 -0.72
CA MET A 105 13.97 2.98 -0.87
C MET A 105 13.32 4.27 -0.34
N GLY A 106 14.06 5.19 0.30
CA GLY A 106 13.49 6.42 0.86
C GLY A 106 12.63 6.12 2.10
N GLY A 107 12.84 6.85 3.19
CA GLY A 107 12.05 6.63 4.41
C GLY A 107 10.56 6.87 4.17
N ILE A 108 9.70 6.01 4.73
CA ILE A 108 8.25 6.27 4.78
C ILE A 108 8.03 7.45 5.71
N SER A 109 7.37 8.48 5.19
CA SER A 109 7.04 9.71 5.90
C SER A 109 5.53 9.88 6.02
N PHE A 110 5.09 10.75 6.93
CA PHE A 110 3.69 11.09 7.14
C PHE A 110 3.45 12.57 6.84
N GLY A 111 2.37 12.89 6.14
CA GLY A 111 2.03 14.24 5.76
C GLY A 111 0.61 14.35 5.21
N TYR A 112 0.36 15.36 4.40
CA TYR A 112 -0.94 15.58 3.76
C TYR A 112 -0.86 15.25 2.27
N HIS A 113 -1.86 14.52 1.79
CA HIS A 113 -1.98 14.21 0.37
C HIS A 113 -2.25 15.50 -0.42
N PRO A 114 -1.47 15.83 -1.47
CA PRO A 114 -1.51 17.15 -2.10
C PRO A 114 -2.82 17.44 -2.86
N VAL A 115 -3.53 16.40 -3.32
CA VAL A 115 -4.83 16.55 -4.01
C VAL A 115 -6.02 16.53 -3.03
N SER A 116 -6.16 15.48 -2.22
CA SER A 116 -7.30 15.29 -1.32
C SER A 116 -7.18 16.02 0.02
N GLY A 117 -5.99 16.48 0.42
CA GLY A 117 -5.76 17.17 1.69
C GLY A 117 -5.91 16.28 2.93
N VAL A 118 -6.06 14.97 2.76
CA VAL A 118 -6.18 14.02 3.90
C VAL A 118 -4.80 13.61 4.41
N PRO A 119 -4.68 13.25 5.69
CA PRO A 119 -3.44 12.65 6.19
C PRO A 119 -3.11 11.36 5.45
N ALA A 120 -1.87 11.24 4.97
CA ALA A 120 -1.40 10.13 4.17
C ALA A 120 0.08 9.84 4.44
N PHE A 121 0.46 8.59 4.23
CA PHE A 121 1.86 8.19 4.19
C PHE A 121 2.42 8.38 2.79
N PHE A 122 3.71 8.62 2.68
CA PHE A 122 4.37 8.73 1.39
C PHE A 122 5.83 8.28 1.46
N VAL A 123 6.34 7.78 0.34
CA VAL A 123 7.77 7.49 0.21
C VAL A 123 8.51 8.78 -0.16
N HIS A 124 9.49 9.17 0.66
CA HIS A 124 10.19 10.44 0.43
C HIS A 124 11.01 10.41 -0.87
N PRO A 125 10.83 11.38 -1.78
CA PRO A 125 11.36 11.27 -3.13
C PRO A 125 12.86 11.50 -3.28
N CYS A 126 13.57 11.99 -2.24
CA CYS A 126 14.98 12.39 -2.37
C CYS A 126 15.89 11.26 -2.86
N ASN A 127 15.85 10.09 -2.20
CA ASN A 127 16.72 8.96 -2.56
C ASN A 127 16.31 8.36 -3.91
N THR A 128 15.00 8.32 -4.18
CA THR A 128 14.48 7.82 -5.47
C THR A 128 14.80 8.75 -6.63
N ALA A 129 14.87 10.07 -6.42
CA ALA A 129 15.25 11.01 -7.46
C ALA A 129 16.70 10.76 -7.91
N ASP A 130 17.62 10.62 -6.95
CA ASP A 130 19.02 10.33 -7.22
C ASP A 130 19.20 8.97 -7.88
N ALA A 131 18.51 7.93 -7.39
CA ALA A 131 18.57 6.60 -7.97
C ALA A 131 18.05 6.57 -9.42
N MET A 132 16.89 7.20 -9.68
CA MET A 132 16.33 7.28 -11.03
C MET A 132 17.20 8.10 -11.97
N ALA A 133 17.84 9.17 -11.49
CA ALA A 133 18.77 9.96 -12.28
C ALA A 133 20.01 9.15 -12.71
N GLN A 134 20.53 8.28 -11.85
CA GLN A 134 21.63 7.38 -12.20
C GLN A 134 21.23 6.33 -13.25
N ILE A 135 20.04 5.75 -13.10
CA ILE A 135 19.54 4.72 -14.03
C ILE A 135 19.18 5.33 -15.40
N ALA A 136 18.46 6.46 -15.41
CA ALA A 136 18.05 7.14 -16.64
C ALA A 136 19.18 7.95 -17.28
N GLY A 137 20.18 8.41 -16.51
CA GLY A 137 21.34 9.12 -17.08
C GLY A 137 22.22 8.24 -17.95
N ALA A 138 22.18 6.92 -17.75
CA ALA A 138 22.96 5.97 -18.54
C ALA A 138 22.30 5.59 -19.88
N HIS A 139 20.99 5.80 -20.04
CA HIS A 139 20.21 5.31 -21.17
C HIS A 139 19.07 6.27 -21.56
N CYS A 140 18.74 6.40 -22.84
CA CYS A 140 17.49 7.07 -23.24
C CYS A 140 16.30 6.17 -22.86
N VAL A 141 15.74 6.35 -21.67
CA VAL A 141 14.63 5.54 -21.13
C VAL A 141 13.29 6.14 -21.57
N SER A 142 12.39 5.33 -22.14
CA SER A 142 11.02 5.77 -22.46
C SER A 142 10.22 6.02 -21.17
N PRO A 143 9.20 6.89 -21.19
CA PRO A 143 8.37 7.14 -20.01
C PRO A 143 7.75 5.87 -19.39
N ASP A 144 7.33 4.92 -20.23
CA ASP A 144 6.78 3.64 -19.78
C ASP A 144 7.82 2.81 -19.02
N THR A 145 9.03 2.72 -19.57
CA THR A 145 10.14 1.99 -18.95
C THR A 145 10.58 2.68 -17.66
N TYR A 146 10.60 4.01 -17.64
CA TYR A 146 10.91 4.80 -16.45
C TYR A 146 9.94 4.49 -15.31
N LEU A 147 8.63 4.48 -15.60
CA LEU A 147 7.61 4.17 -14.60
C LEU A 147 7.70 2.72 -14.10
N LEU A 148 7.99 1.76 -14.97
CA LEU A 148 8.19 0.36 -14.56
C LEU A 148 9.40 0.18 -13.65
N ILE A 149 10.53 0.81 -13.97
CA ILE A 149 11.73 0.80 -13.13
C ILE A 149 11.44 1.46 -11.78
N TRP A 150 10.80 2.63 -11.80
CA TRP A 150 10.42 3.34 -10.57
C TRP A 150 9.47 2.53 -9.70
N LEU A 151 8.45 1.87 -10.29
CA LEU A 151 7.54 0.96 -9.58
C LEU A 151 8.29 -0.22 -8.98
N GLY A 152 9.27 -0.78 -9.69
CA GLY A 152 10.12 -1.84 -9.16
C GLY A 152 10.97 -1.39 -7.96
N LEU A 153 11.47 -0.15 -8.00
CA LEU A 153 12.31 0.41 -6.94
C LEU A 153 11.50 0.82 -5.70
N VAL A 154 10.36 1.47 -5.89
CA VAL A 154 9.55 2.08 -4.81
C VAL A 154 8.40 1.20 -4.38
N GLY A 155 7.67 0.64 -5.35
CA GLY A 155 6.45 -0.11 -5.11
C GLY A 155 6.68 -1.35 -4.26
N HIS A 156 7.78 -2.06 -4.49
CA HIS A 156 8.11 -3.29 -3.76
C HIS A 156 8.15 -3.08 -2.23
N GLY A 157 8.69 -1.95 -1.77
CA GLY A 157 8.85 -1.63 -0.35
C GLY A 157 7.53 -1.42 0.38
N VAL A 158 6.48 -1.04 -0.35
CA VAL A 158 5.12 -0.88 0.17
C VAL A 158 4.16 -1.92 -0.39
N ASN A 159 4.69 -3.05 -0.86
CA ASN A 159 3.92 -4.20 -1.36
C ASN A 159 3.01 -3.86 -2.56
N LEU A 160 3.42 -2.88 -3.37
CA LEU A 160 2.86 -2.59 -4.67
C LEU A 160 3.74 -3.22 -5.75
N HIS A 161 3.28 -4.32 -6.34
CA HIS A 161 4.05 -5.10 -7.31
C HIS A 161 3.48 -4.95 -8.71
N VAL A 162 4.36 -4.89 -9.71
CA VAL A 162 3.97 -4.97 -11.12
C VAL A 162 3.89 -6.45 -11.53
N PRO A 163 2.75 -6.93 -12.06
CA PRO A 163 2.62 -8.26 -12.61
C PRO A 163 3.67 -8.53 -13.69
N ARG A 164 4.29 -9.71 -13.68
CA ARG A 164 5.42 -10.04 -14.57
C ARG A 164 4.99 -10.04 -16.03
N GLU A 165 3.73 -10.31 -16.30
CA GLU A 165 3.11 -10.34 -17.63
C GLU A 165 3.16 -8.96 -18.31
N LEU A 166 3.20 -7.88 -17.53
CA LEU A 166 3.33 -6.51 -18.05
C LEU A 166 4.76 -6.13 -18.39
N VAL A 167 5.74 -6.88 -17.88
CA VAL A 167 7.18 -6.60 -18.01
C VAL A 167 7.85 -7.61 -18.96
N ALA A 168 7.19 -8.73 -19.25
CA ALA A 168 7.66 -9.68 -20.24
C ALA A 168 7.55 -9.05 -21.64
N PRO A 169 8.62 -9.06 -22.46
CA PRO A 169 8.49 -8.69 -23.86
C PRO A 169 7.50 -9.66 -24.48
N GLY A 170 6.35 -9.14 -24.94
CA GLY A 170 5.30 -9.94 -25.53
C GLY A 170 5.88 -10.83 -26.61
N SER A 171 5.73 -12.15 -26.46
CA SER A 171 5.76 -13.02 -27.62
C SER A 171 4.58 -12.59 -28.48
N CYS A 172 4.87 -11.93 -29.60
CA CYS A 172 3.88 -11.74 -30.65
C CYS A 172 3.34 -13.12 -31.01
N PRO A 173 2.02 -13.38 -30.97
CA PRO A 173 1.48 -14.54 -31.64
C PRO A 173 1.74 -14.37 -33.14
N VAL A 174 2.50 -15.31 -33.72
CA VAL A 174 2.74 -15.44 -35.17
C VAL A 174 1.50 -16.05 -35.81
#